data_AF-A0A5B8VMX8-F1
#
_entry.id   AF-A0A5B8VMX8-F1
#
_cell.length_a   1.000
_cell.length_b   1.000
_cell.length_c   1.000
_cell.angle_alpha   90.00
_cell.angle_beta   90.00
_cell.angle_gamma   90.00
#
_symmetry.space_group_name_H-M   'P 1'
#
loop_
_entity.id
_entity.type
_entity.pdbx_description
1 polymer ?
#
loop_
_entity_poly.entity_id
_entity_poly.type
_entity_poly.pdbx_seq_one_letter_code
_entity_poly.pdbx_strand_id
1 'polypeptide(L)'
;MFKNPFSFKGRIRRTEYGLMLLIQFVYYMVITTIIFGNYSDQVVPVLSDLLIYLLALAPVGLLTLAEGTKRCHDVGLSGWFQLIPGFFIYMLIKSGEKGKNQYGMDPQDGQSLNGG
;
A
#
# COMPACT_ATOMS: atom_id res chain seq x y z
N MET A 1 6.13 -0.45 -13.54
CA MET A 1 5.20 -1.00 -12.55
C MET A 1 5.31 -0.30 -11.20
N PHE A 2 6.51 -0.12 -10.62
CA PHE A 2 6.65 0.68 -9.39
C PHE A 2 7.72 1.76 -9.56
N LYS A 3 7.29 2.99 -9.90
CA LYS A 3 8.19 4.16 -9.89
C LYS A 3 8.07 4.84 -8.52
N ASN A 4 9.17 4.92 -7.78
CA ASN A 4 9.27 5.59 -6.48
C ASN A 4 8.21 5.14 -5.46
N PRO A 5 8.28 3.90 -4.93
CA PRO A 5 7.24 3.31 -4.08
C PRO A 5 6.97 4.15 -2.82
N PHE A 6 8.01 4.68 -2.18
CA PHE A 6 7.92 5.55 -0.99
C PHE A 6 7.47 7.00 -1.27
N SER A 7 7.30 7.40 -2.53
CA SER A 7 6.80 8.74 -2.85
C SER A 7 5.29 8.82 -2.62
N PHE A 8 4.80 9.92 -2.07
CA PHE A 8 3.37 10.23 -1.97
C PHE A 8 2.82 10.93 -3.22
N LYS A 9 3.69 11.28 -4.17
CA LYS A 9 3.33 12.01 -5.40
C LYS A 9 3.06 11.04 -6.54
N GLY A 10 2.10 11.42 -7.39
CA GLY A 10 1.71 10.67 -8.57
C GLY A 10 0.45 9.83 -8.35
N ARG A 11 0.25 8.91 -9.30
CA ARG A 11 -0.97 8.09 -9.44
C ARG A 11 -0.57 6.64 -9.70
N ILE A 12 -1.34 5.69 -9.17
CA ILE A 12 -1.16 4.25 -9.40
C ILE A 12 -2.45 3.60 -9.90
N ARG A 13 -2.28 2.56 -10.73
CA ARG A 13 -3.41 1.82 -11.29
C ARG A 13 -4.02 0.88 -10.25
N ARG A 14 -5.29 0.53 -10.45
CA ARG A 14 -6.00 -0.46 -9.61
C ARG A 14 -5.27 -1.80 -9.49
N THR A 15 -4.62 -2.25 -10.57
CA THR A 15 -3.90 -3.54 -10.61
C THR A 15 -2.61 -3.50 -9.80
N GLU A 16 -1.87 -2.39 -9.88
CA GLU A 16 -0.66 -2.18 -9.07
C GLU A 16 -1.02 -2.09 -7.59
N TYR A 17 -2.06 -1.30 -7.26
CA TYR A 17 -2.58 -1.20 -5.90
C TYR A 17 -3.06 -2.55 -5.34
N GLY A 18 -3.83 -3.31 -6.12
CA GLY A 18 -4.32 -4.64 -5.70
C GLY A 18 -3.19 -5.64 -5.49
N LEU A 19 -2.16 -5.64 -6.36
CA LEU A 19 -0.99 -6.49 -6.18
C LEU A 19 -0.21 -6.11 -4.92
N MET A 20 -0.03 -4.83 -4.65
CA MET A 20 0.66 -4.41 -3.43
C MET A 20 -0.15 -4.77 -2.18
N LEU A 21 -1.47 -4.63 -2.18
CA LEU A 21 -2.30 -5.08 -1.06
C LEU A 21 -2.12 -6.58 -0.79
N LEU A 22 -2.05 -7.40 -1.84
CA LEU A 22 -1.79 -8.83 -1.70
C LEU A 22 -0.40 -9.11 -1.11
N ILE A 23 0.64 -8.44 -1.59
CA ILE A 23 2.01 -8.58 -1.07
C ILE A 23 2.07 -8.19 0.40
N GLN A 24 1.44 -7.08 0.79
CA GLN A 24 1.37 -6.61 2.17
C GLN A 24 0.62 -7.60 3.06
N PHE A 25 -0.47 -8.18 2.58
CA PHE A 25 -1.22 -9.20 3.31
C PHE A 25 -0.36 -10.43 3.61
N VAL A 26 0.35 -10.96 2.59
CA VAL A 26 1.25 -12.10 2.77
C VAL A 26 2.39 -11.75 3.73
N TYR A 27 3.00 -10.56 3.57
CA TYR A 27 4.06 -10.09 4.47
C TYR A 27 3.60 -10.03 5.93
N TYR A 28 2.41 -9.48 6.18
CA TYR A 28 1.83 -9.40 7.52
C TYR A 28 1.65 -10.79 8.16
N MET A 29 1.12 -11.75 7.39
CA MET A 29 0.94 -13.13 7.83
C MET A 29 2.28 -13.81 8.17
N VAL A 30 3.29 -13.63 7.33
CA VAL A 30 4.63 -14.21 7.53
C VAL A 30 5.30 -13.61 8.76
N ILE A 31 5.34 -12.28 8.89
CA ILE A 31 6.00 -11.61 10.03
C ILE A 31 5.31 -11.96 11.35
N THR A 32 3.97 -11.98 11.36
CA THR A 32 3.20 -12.37 12.55
C THR A 32 3.50 -13.82 12.94
N THR A 33 3.62 -14.73 11.98
CA THR A 33 3.94 -16.15 12.24
C THR A 33 5.38 -16.33 12.73
N ILE A 34 6.35 -15.61 12.16
CA ILE A 34 7.76 -15.69 12.58
C ILE A 34 7.93 -15.21 14.01
N ILE A 35 7.31 -14.07 14.34
CA ILE A 35 7.46 -13.44 15.66
C ILE A 35 6.60 -14.16 16.70
N PHE A 36 5.32 -14.43 16.40
CA PHE A 36 4.36 -14.95 17.38
C PHE A 36 4.06 -16.45 17.29
N GLY A 37 4.60 -17.17 16.30
CA GLY A 37 4.25 -18.57 16.06
C GLY A 37 4.81 -19.59 17.06
N ASN A 38 5.81 -19.22 17.87
CA ASN A 38 6.52 -20.15 18.76
C ASN A 38 6.26 -19.92 20.26
N TYR A 39 5.13 -19.30 20.62
CA TYR A 39 4.82 -18.87 22.00
C TYR A 39 4.47 -20.02 22.97
N SER A 40 4.57 -21.29 22.57
CA SER A 40 4.15 -22.42 23.42
C SER A 40 4.99 -22.61 24.69
N ASP A 41 6.26 -22.22 24.70
CA ASP A 41 7.20 -22.66 25.75
C ASP A 41 8.19 -21.60 26.28
N GLN A 42 8.01 -20.31 25.96
CA GLN A 42 8.98 -19.27 26.30
C GLN A 42 8.36 -18.13 27.10
N VAL A 43 8.95 -17.81 28.26
CA VAL A 43 8.75 -16.54 28.97
C VAL A 43 9.62 -15.47 28.30
N VAL A 44 9.40 -15.22 27.01
CA VAL A 44 10.03 -14.08 26.32
C VAL A 44 9.31 -12.81 26.78
N PRO A 45 10.03 -11.72 27.11
CA PRO A 45 9.37 -10.48 27.47
C PRO A 45 8.53 -9.96 26.30
N VAL A 46 7.20 -10.05 26.44
CA VAL A 46 6.18 -9.61 25.46
C VAL A 46 6.47 -8.22 24.86
N LEU A 47 7.12 -7.34 25.62
CA LEU A 47 7.50 -5.99 25.19
C LEU A 47 8.60 -5.97 24.12
N SER A 48 9.58 -6.88 24.14
CA SER A 48 10.66 -6.90 23.13
C SER A 48 10.14 -7.38 21.77
N ASP A 49 9.30 -8.42 21.77
CA ASP A 49 8.72 -8.97 20.55
C ASP A 49 7.74 -7.98 19.92
N LEU A 50 6.97 -7.26 20.75
CA LEU A 50 6.13 -6.17 20.27
C LEU A 50 6.96 -5.06 19.61
N LEU A 51 8.09 -4.67 20.21
CA LEU A 51 8.96 -3.66 19.61
C LEU A 51 9.55 -4.13 18.27
N ILE A 52 10.05 -5.37 18.21
CA ILE A 52 10.58 -5.97 16.98
C ILE A 52 9.49 -6.03 15.90
N TYR A 53 8.29 -6.44 16.29
CA TYR A 53 7.14 -6.49 15.39
C TYR A 53 6.78 -5.12 14.81
N LEU A 54 6.68 -4.09 15.66
CA LEU A 54 6.39 -2.73 15.22
C LEU A 54 7.48 -2.18 14.30
N LEU A 55 8.75 -2.44 14.60
CA LEU A 55 9.88 -2.05 13.76
C LEU A 55 9.86 -2.76 12.40
N ALA A 56 9.49 -4.05 12.36
CA ALA A 56 9.32 -4.79 11.11
C ALA A 56 8.16 -4.26 10.26
N LEU A 57 7.05 -3.86 10.90
CA LEU A 57 5.88 -3.33 10.18
C LEU A 57 6.05 -1.87 9.72
N ALA A 58 6.86 -1.06 10.40
CA ALA A 58 7.03 0.36 10.10
C ALA A 58 7.32 0.68 8.62
N PRO A 59 8.31 0.06 7.95
CA PRO A 59 8.58 0.36 6.54
C PRO A 59 7.43 -0.04 5.61
N VAL A 60 6.75 -1.14 5.91
CA VAL A 60 5.60 -1.60 5.12
C VAL A 60 4.41 -0.68 5.30
N GLY A 61 4.15 -0.21 6.53
CA GLY A 61 3.11 0.78 6.80
C GLY A 61 3.32 2.09 6.03
N LEU A 62 4.57 2.57 5.92
CA LEU A 62 4.90 3.75 5.10
C LEU A 62 4.62 3.51 3.62
N LEU A 63 4.93 2.30 3.11
CA LEU A 63 4.59 1.92 1.73
C LEU A 63 3.08 1.86 1.51
N THR A 64 2.32 1.28 2.45
CA THR A 64 0.84 1.27 2.42
C THR A 64 0.30 2.67 2.26
N LEU A 65 0.78 3.61 3.08
CA LEU A 65 0.33 4.99 3.09
C LEU A 65 0.69 5.73 1.80
N ALA A 66 1.90 5.51 1.28
CA ALA A 66 2.36 6.13 0.05
C ALA A 66 1.54 5.66 -1.16
N GLU A 67 1.29 4.36 -1.27
CA GLU A 67 0.53 3.81 -2.38
C GLU A 67 -0.97 4.10 -2.27
N GLY A 68 -1.55 3.98 -1.07
CA GLY A 68 -2.93 4.39 -0.81
C GLY A 68 -3.17 5.84 -1.16
N THR A 69 -2.20 6.72 -0.89
CA THR A 69 -2.24 8.13 -1.30
C THR A 69 -2.28 8.27 -2.82
N LYS A 70 -1.37 7.61 -3.54
CA LYS A 70 -1.36 7.62 -5.02
C LYS A 70 -2.63 7.02 -5.62
N ARG A 71 -3.26 6.06 -4.94
CA ARG A 71 -4.52 5.46 -5.39
C ARG A 71 -5.69 6.42 -5.18
N CYS A 72 -5.75 7.12 -4.05
CA CYS A 72 -6.70 8.21 -3.82
C CYS A 72 -6.57 9.29 -4.90
N HIS A 73 -5.33 9.69 -5.20
CA HIS A 73 -5.03 10.64 -6.26
C HIS A 73 -5.49 10.18 -7.64
N ASP A 74 -5.41 8.88 -7.91
CA ASP A 74 -5.87 8.33 -9.18
C ASP A 74 -7.40 8.43 -9.36
N VAL A 75 -8.16 8.41 -8.26
CA VAL A 75 -9.62 8.59 -8.26
C VAL A 75 -10.07 10.02 -7.97
N GLY A 76 -9.14 10.99 -8.00
CA GLY A 76 -9.43 12.42 -7.81
C GLY A 76 -9.61 12.86 -6.35
N LEU A 77 -9.24 12.03 -5.39
CA LEU A 77 -9.44 12.29 -3.95
C LEU A 77 -8.12 12.61 -3.24
N SER A 78 -8.20 13.24 -2.07
CA SER A 78 -7.04 13.48 -1.24
C SER A 78 -6.51 12.18 -0.63
N GLY A 79 -5.20 12.09 -0.40
CA GLY A 79 -4.56 10.90 0.17
C GLY A 79 -5.08 10.49 1.56
N TRP A 80 -5.76 11.39 2.28
CA TRP A 80 -6.32 11.14 3.60
C TRP A 80 -7.55 10.23 3.59
N PHE A 81 -8.25 10.10 2.46
CA PHE A 81 -9.44 9.23 2.36
C PHE A 81 -9.12 7.76 2.65
N GLN A 82 -7.86 7.33 2.45
CA GLN A 82 -7.44 5.96 2.76
C GLN A 82 -7.58 5.59 4.25
N LEU A 83 -7.60 6.58 5.16
CA LEU A 83 -7.72 6.34 6.61
C LEU A 83 -9.16 6.01 7.02
N ILE A 84 -10.13 6.23 6.13
CA ILE A 84 -11.52 5.88 6.38
C ILE A 84 -11.62 4.33 6.37
N PRO A 85 -12.12 3.70 7.45
CA PRO A 85 -12.27 2.26 7.50
C PRO A 85 -13.09 1.73 6.31
N GLY A 86 -12.59 0.68 5.66
CA GLY A 86 -13.25 0.07 4.50
C GLY A 86 -13.08 0.81 3.17
N PHE A 87 -12.46 2.00 3.16
CA PHE A 87 -12.29 2.79 1.94
C PHE A 87 -11.37 2.13 0.90
N PHE A 88 -10.50 1.23 1.34
CA PHE A 88 -9.68 0.41 0.44
C PHE A 88 -10.52 -0.41 -0.55
N ILE A 89 -11.73 -0.82 -0.18
CA ILE A 89 -12.67 -1.55 -1.07
C ILE A 89 -13.13 -0.63 -2.20
N TYR A 90 -13.50 0.62 -1.87
CA TYR A 90 -13.83 1.62 -2.88
C TYR A 90 -12.66 1.87 -3.83
N MET A 91 -11.44 2.00 -3.30
CA MET A 91 -10.23 2.19 -4.09
C MET A 91 -9.88 1.01 -5.01
N LEU A 92 -10.25 -0.22 -4.63
CA LEU A 92 -10.08 -1.44 -5.43
C LEU A 92 -11.06 -1.53 -6.60
N ILE A 93 -12.30 -1.07 -6.40
CA ILE A 93 -13.38 -1.21 -7.40
C ILE A 93 -13.42 -0.01 -8.35
N LYS A 94 -13.26 1.21 -7.83
CA LYS A 94 -13.43 2.44 -8.60
C LYS A 94 -12.35 2.56 -9.69
N SER A 95 -12.76 2.88 -10.92
CA SER A 95 -11.81 3.23 -12.00
C SER A 95 -11.17 4.59 -11.76
N GLY A 96 -9.90 4.73 -12.14
CA GLY A 96 -9.19 6.00 -12.11
C GLY A 96 -9.78 7.05 -13.04
N GLU A 97 -9.50 8.32 -12.76
CA GLU A 97 -9.84 9.44 -13.65
C GLU A 97 -9.07 9.34 -14.96
N LYS A 98 -9.74 9.58 -16.10
CA LYS A 98 -9.06 9.57 -17.40
C LYS A 98 -8.32 10.89 -17.63
N GLY A 99 -7.16 10.80 -18.28
CA GLY A 99 -6.35 11.97 -18.63
C GLY A 99 -5.68 12.63 -17.43
N LYS A 100 -5.24 13.87 -17.60
CA LYS A 100 -4.50 14.63 -16.59
C LYS A 100 -5.45 15.16 -15.50
N ASN A 101 -5.09 14.92 -14.24
CA ASN A 101 -5.71 15.56 -13.08
C ASN A 101 -4.67 16.36 -12.27
N GLN A 102 -5.08 16.94 -11.13
CA GLN A 102 -4.21 17.75 -10.28
C GLN A 102 -3.00 17.00 -9.70
N TYR A 103 -3.03 15.66 -9.72
CA TYR A 103 -1.98 14.80 -9.17
C TYR A 103 -1.05 14.21 -10.25
N GLY A 104 -1.35 14.42 -11.54
CA GLY A 104 -0.51 14.00 -12.66
C GLY A 104 -1.30 13.46 -13.85
N MET A 105 -0.55 12.98 -14.85
CA MET A 105 -1.12 12.31 -16.03
C MET A 105 -1.70 10.94 -15.66
N ASP A 106 -2.64 10.46 -16.48
CA ASP A 106 -3.18 9.10 -16.34
C ASP A 106 -2.05 8.07 -16.45
N PRO A 107 -1.93 7.14 -15.48
CA PRO A 107 -0.98 6.04 -15.57
C PRO A 107 -1.10 5.20 -16.85
N GLN A 108 -2.27 5.17 -17.51
CA GLN A 108 -2.46 4.47 -18.78
C GLN A 108 -1.84 5.21 -19.97
N ASP A 109 -1.95 6.54 -20.04
CA ASP A 109 -1.41 7.34 -21.14
C ASP A 109 0.13 7.27 -21.18
N GLY A 110 0.78 7.14 -20.03
CA GLY A 110 2.23 6.94 -19.94
C GLY A 110 2.71 5.54 -20.36
N GLN A 111 1.82 4.53 -20.36
CA GLN A 111 2.16 3.18 -20.81
C GLN A 111 1.98 3.01 -22.32
N SER A 112 1.00 3.68 -22.94
CA SER A 112 0.81 3.66 -24.40
C SER A 112 1.96 4.34 -25.17
N LEU A 113 2.65 5.32 -24.56
CA LEU A 113 3.79 6.01 -25.19
C LEU A 113 5.12 5.24 -25.10
N ASN A 114 5.23 4.22 -24.26
CA ASN A 114 6.45 3.40 -24.10
C ASN A 114 6.35 2.01 -24.75
N GLY A 115 5.25 1.73 -25.46
CA GLY A 115 4.97 0.43 -26.09
C GLY A 115 4.71 0.51 -27.59
N GLY A 116 5.13 1.59 -28.26
CA GLY A 116 5.07 1.78 -29.71
C GLY A 116 6.45 1.78 -30.34
#